data_AF-A0A518C463-F1
#
_entry.id   AF-A0A518C463-F1
#
_cell.length_a   1.000
_cell.length_b   1.000
_cell.length_c   1.000
_cell.angle_alpha   90.00
_cell.angle_beta   90.00
_cell.angle_gamma   90.00
#
_symmetry.space_group_name_H-M   'P 1'
#
loop_
_entity.id
_entity.type
_entity.pdbx_description
1 polymer ?
#
loop_
_entity_poly.entity_id
_entity_poly.type
_entity_poly.pdbx_seq_one_letter_code
_entity_poly.pdbx_strand_id
1 'polypeptide(L)'
;MSLPAVAKSIFGMLLLTLVLVGNLPAEPVDGDAQQAIRRWIRQLDADRYAERQQAADELAKLGKEAIPAIEKAALTGTGEVASRSVDLLKGFASSPDEETSSLAYSSLKRLAASGNQTAGYIAEEAIQQLKRKLGPNRIADGQPELPPVLPPGNFNRSVRISNDFNGAKMIDVTENGERVVARTMPGGRVSVTWHLPGGEQRTVEAESIDKLQEQDQQAFAKFQELNKIADAGPRNLPGMRDLPRVHIRVPRGVEGLDPFAEMDQRMEALRARHEQFVKEMNENIQGRRLPPQAENPRTRGNEKQLEEVRQRLSDMLKRLENSDADAIDHLDLKRLDEALKRIETTTDAS
;
A
#
# COMPACT_ATOMS: atom_id res chain seq x y z
N MET A 1 18.55 -72.83 50.84
CA MET A 1 17.22 -73.35 51.26
C MET A 1 16.83 -72.52 52.47
N SER A 2 15.74 -71.79 52.58
CA SER A 2 14.43 -71.77 51.91
C SER A 2 13.76 -70.41 52.23
N LEU A 3 12.97 -69.90 51.28
CA LEU A 3 12.23 -68.64 51.33
C LEU A 3 11.17 -68.58 52.46
N PRO A 4 10.86 -67.40 53.02
CA PRO A 4 9.71 -67.20 53.89
C PRO A 4 8.44 -66.75 53.14
N ALA A 5 7.33 -67.00 53.81
CA ALA A 5 5.95 -66.95 53.40
C ALA A 5 5.36 -65.53 53.16
N VAL A 6 4.81 -65.33 51.96
CA VAL A 6 3.39 -65.05 51.65
C VAL A 6 2.51 -64.27 52.67
N ALA A 7 2.08 -63.10 52.19
CA ALA A 7 0.74 -62.49 52.26
C ALA A 7 0.20 -61.88 53.57
N LYS A 8 -0.07 -60.57 53.51
CA LYS A 8 -1.40 -59.98 53.24
C LYS A 8 -1.32 -58.44 53.31
N SER A 9 -2.24 -57.77 52.60
CA SER A 9 -2.47 -56.31 52.58
C SER A 9 -1.55 -55.45 51.72
N ILE A 10 -1.66 -55.58 50.40
CA ILE A 10 -1.51 -54.46 49.47
C ILE A 10 -2.66 -54.56 48.47
N PHE A 11 -3.85 -54.12 48.88
CA PHE A 11 -4.98 -53.88 47.99
C PHE A 11 -5.63 -52.58 48.42
N GLY A 12 -5.30 -51.49 47.71
CA GLY A 12 -5.92 -50.19 47.96
C GLY A 12 -5.04 -48.97 47.74
N MET A 13 -4.38 -48.84 46.58
CA MET A 13 -4.12 -47.52 45.97
C MET A 13 -3.63 -47.65 44.51
N LEU A 14 -4.41 -48.32 43.66
CA LEU A 14 -4.17 -48.39 42.22
C LEU A 14 -5.42 -47.91 41.47
N LEU A 15 -5.67 -46.60 41.47
CA LEU A 15 -6.37 -45.88 40.39
C LEU A 15 -6.34 -44.36 40.65
N LEU A 16 -5.25 -43.67 40.26
CA LEU A 16 -5.28 -42.22 40.04
C LEU A 16 -4.30 -41.84 38.93
N THR A 17 -4.52 -42.42 37.75
CA THR A 17 -4.02 -41.90 36.47
C THR A 17 -5.24 -41.58 35.62
N LEU A 18 -5.77 -40.36 35.73
CA LEU A 18 -6.69 -39.83 34.72
C LEU A 18 -6.71 -38.30 34.72
N VAL A 19 -6.37 -37.75 33.56
CA VAL A 19 -6.62 -36.38 33.07
C VAL A 19 -5.79 -35.25 33.69
N LEU A 20 -4.55 -35.10 33.22
CA LEU A 20 -3.97 -33.78 33.01
C LEU A 20 -3.65 -33.60 31.52
N VAL A 21 -4.67 -33.81 30.68
CA VAL A 21 -4.63 -33.48 29.25
C VAL A 21 -5.37 -32.16 29.06
N GLY A 22 -4.62 -31.13 28.65
CA GLY A 22 -5.08 -30.10 27.72
C GLY A 22 -6.16 -29.14 28.21
N ASN A 23 -5.78 -28.17 29.05
CA ASN A 23 -6.33 -26.82 28.95
C ASN A 23 -5.20 -25.87 28.55
N LEU A 24 -4.57 -26.14 27.41
CA LEU A 24 -3.98 -25.06 26.64
C LEU A 24 -5.18 -24.31 26.04
N PRO A 25 -5.33 -22.99 26.27
CA PRO A 25 -6.30 -22.23 25.49
C PRO A 25 -5.95 -22.46 24.02
N ALA A 26 -6.84 -23.13 23.29
CA ALA A 26 -6.75 -23.18 21.85
C ALA A 26 -6.80 -21.74 21.38
N GLU A 27 -5.73 -21.19 20.80
CA GLU A 27 -5.76 -19.87 20.17
C GLU A 27 -6.70 -19.91 18.97
N PRO A 28 -7.87 -19.24 19.00
CA PRO A 28 -8.75 -19.17 17.84
C PRO A 28 -8.95 -17.70 17.48
N VAL A 29 -7.89 -16.89 17.47
CA VAL A 29 -8.05 -15.42 17.44
C VAL A 29 -7.90 -14.85 16.03
N ASP A 30 -7.09 -15.46 15.15
CA ASP A 30 -6.83 -14.89 13.83
C ASP A 30 -7.92 -15.21 12.79
N GLY A 31 -8.63 -16.33 12.96
CA GLY A 31 -9.60 -16.82 11.98
C GLY A 31 -10.83 -15.91 11.84
N ASP A 32 -11.32 -15.40 12.96
CA ASP A 32 -12.54 -14.59 13.01
C ASP A 32 -12.29 -13.16 12.50
N ALA A 33 -11.14 -12.57 12.87
CA ALA A 33 -10.72 -11.26 12.37
C ALA A 33 -10.56 -11.26 10.85
N GLN A 34 -9.88 -12.27 10.29
CA GLN A 34 -9.73 -12.38 8.84
C GLN A 34 -11.06 -12.62 8.11
N GLN A 35 -12.00 -13.35 8.70
CA GLN A 35 -13.34 -13.51 8.15
C GLN A 35 -14.11 -12.20 8.14
N ALA A 36 -14.03 -11.42 9.22
CA ALA A 36 -14.64 -10.10 9.32
C ALA A 36 -14.06 -9.16 8.25
N ILE A 37 -12.74 -9.10 8.09
CA ILE A 37 -12.06 -8.28 7.06
C ILE A 37 -12.58 -8.63 5.66
N ARG A 38 -12.63 -9.93 5.31
CA ARG A 38 -13.14 -10.37 4.00
C ARG A 38 -14.61 -10.00 3.79
N ARG A 39 -15.43 -10.04 4.85
CA ARG A 39 -16.83 -9.61 4.79
C ARG A 39 -16.93 -8.11 4.50
N TRP A 40 -16.19 -7.28 5.22
CA TRP A 40 -16.22 -5.83 5.04
C TRP A 40 -15.67 -5.40 3.68
N ILE A 41 -14.60 -6.04 3.18
CA ILE A 41 -14.09 -5.76 1.83
C ILE A 41 -15.15 -6.01 0.76
N ARG A 42 -15.94 -7.08 0.85
CA ARG A 42 -17.03 -7.34 -0.10
C ARG A 42 -18.13 -6.28 -0.03
N GLN A 43 -18.37 -5.71 1.16
CA GLN A 43 -19.39 -4.68 1.36
C GLN A 43 -18.92 -3.27 0.96
N LEU A 44 -17.65 -3.07 0.62
CA LEU A 44 -17.21 -1.82 -0.01
C LEU A 44 -17.89 -1.56 -1.35
N ASP A 45 -18.41 -2.60 -2.02
CA ASP A 45 -19.19 -2.50 -3.27
C ASP A 45 -20.69 -2.73 -3.06
N ALA A 46 -21.20 -2.66 -1.83
CA ALA A 46 -22.62 -2.86 -1.58
C ALA A 46 -23.46 -1.80 -2.30
N ASP A 47 -24.65 -2.12 -2.80
CA ASP A 47 -25.50 -1.15 -3.53
C ASP A 47 -25.90 0.06 -2.66
N ARG A 48 -26.07 -0.18 -1.35
CA ARG A 48 -26.51 0.83 -0.39
C ARG A 48 -25.32 1.59 0.19
N TYR A 49 -25.36 2.91 0.09
CA TYR A 49 -24.31 3.79 0.62
C TYR A 49 -24.02 3.56 2.10
N ALA A 50 -25.06 3.36 2.93
CA ALA A 50 -24.90 3.11 4.36
C ALA A 50 -24.07 1.85 4.66
N GLU A 51 -24.24 0.78 3.87
CA GLU A 51 -23.49 -0.47 4.03
C GLU A 51 -22.03 -0.30 3.61
N ARG A 52 -21.78 0.45 2.52
CA ARG A 52 -20.41 0.80 2.09
C ARG A 52 -19.68 1.63 3.14
N GLN A 53 -20.37 2.63 3.71
CA GLN A 53 -19.79 3.48 4.74
C GLN A 53 -19.49 2.69 6.01
N GLN A 54 -20.43 1.88 6.48
CA GLN A 54 -20.22 1.00 7.62
C GLN A 54 -19.03 0.06 7.41
N ALA A 55 -18.91 -0.55 6.22
CA ALA A 55 -17.79 -1.42 5.91
C ALA A 55 -16.44 -0.69 5.95
N ALA A 56 -16.38 0.54 5.41
CA ALA A 56 -15.19 1.38 5.48
C ALA A 56 -14.83 1.74 6.93
N ASP A 57 -15.81 2.11 7.75
CA ASP A 57 -15.60 2.45 9.16
C ASP A 57 -15.10 1.24 9.97
N GLU A 58 -15.66 0.05 9.74
CA GLU A 58 -15.22 -1.18 10.40
C GLU A 58 -13.81 -1.60 9.96
N LEU A 59 -13.46 -1.46 8.67
CA LEU A 59 -12.08 -1.67 8.20
C LEU A 59 -11.11 -0.66 8.82
N ALA A 60 -11.52 0.60 8.96
CA ALA A 60 -10.71 1.64 9.61
C ALA A 60 -10.42 1.31 11.09
N LYS A 61 -11.40 0.75 11.82
CA LYS A 61 -11.23 0.33 13.22
C LYS A 61 -10.22 -0.81 13.40
N LEU A 62 -10.12 -1.70 12.41
CA LEU A 62 -9.16 -2.81 12.42
C LEU A 62 -7.71 -2.34 12.16
N GLY A 63 -7.54 -1.14 11.60
CA GLY A 63 -6.23 -0.50 11.45
C GLY A 63 -5.26 -1.33 10.61
N LYS A 64 -4.04 -1.51 11.14
CA LYS A 64 -2.92 -2.15 10.42
C LYS A 64 -3.19 -3.59 9.98
N GLU A 65 -4.01 -4.33 10.73
CA GLU A 65 -4.34 -5.73 10.42
C GLU A 65 -5.12 -5.87 9.10
N ALA A 66 -5.88 -4.84 8.72
CA ALA A 66 -6.67 -4.84 7.50
C ALA A 66 -5.88 -4.44 6.25
N ILE A 67 -4.74 -3.75 6.40
CA ILE A 67 -3.97 -3.16 5.27
C ILE A 67 -3.62 -4.19 4.19
N PRO A 68 -3.07 -5.39 4.49
CA PRO A 68 -2.72 -6.36 3.45
C PRO A 68 -3.93 -6.83 2.63
N ALA A 69 -5.09 -6.95 3.28
CA ALA A 69 -6.32 -7.37 2.61
C ALA A 69 -6.92 -6.24 1.77
N ILE A 70 -6.85 -5.00 2.26
CA ILE A 70 -7.30 -3.79 1.53
C ILE A 70 -6.41 -3.55 0.30
N GLU A 71 -5.09 -3.70 0.41
CA GLU A 71 -4.18 -3.61 -0.74
C GLU A 71 -4.52 -4.66 -1.81
N LYS A 72 -4.76 -5.91 -1.39
CA LYS A 72 -5.18 -6.96 -2.31
C LYS A 72 -6.52 -6.63 -2.98
N ALA A 73 -7.48 -6.10 -2.22
CA ALA A 73 -8.76 -5.66 -2.75
C ALA A 73 -8.61 -4.50 -3.74
N ALA A 74 -7.69 -3.57 -3.48
CA ALA A 74 -7.36 -2.49 -4.40
C ALA A 74 -6.81 -3.02 -5.74
N LEU A 75 -5.96 -4.05 -5.68
CA LEU A 75 -5.32 -4.63 -6.85
C LEU A 75 -6.27 -5.47 -7.71
N THR A 76 -7.21 -6.20 -7.11
CA THR A 76 -8.05 -7.20 -7.82
C THR A 76 -9.54 -6.87 -7.85
N GLY A 77 -10.00 -5.85 -7.13
CA GLY A 77 -11.41 -5.49 -7.00
C GLY A 77 -12.00 -4.81 -8.23
N THR A 78 -13.31 -4.54 -8.17
CA THR A 78 -13.99 -3.65 -9.13
C THR A 78 -13.46 -2.22 -9.01
N GLY A 79 -13.77 -1.33 -9.96
CA GLY A 79 -13.32 0.06 -9.91
C GLY A 79 -13.73 0.79 -8.61
N GLU A 80 -14.93 0.55 -8.12
CA GLU A 80 -15.43 1.13 -6.85
C GLU A 80 -14.68 0.55 -5.64
N VAL A 81 -14.49 -0.78 -5.58
CA VAL A 81 -13.69 -1.43 -4.51
C VAL A 81 -12.26 -0.91 -4.53
N ALA A 82 -11.67 -0.77 -5.72
CA ALA A 82 -10.31 -0.28 -5.87
C ALA A 82 -10.17 1.16 -5.37
N SER A 83 -11.06 2.04 -5.83
CA SER A 83 -11.11 3.45 -5.40
C SER A 83 -11.24 3.58 -3.87
N ARG A 84 -12.23 2.89 -3.26
CA ARG A 84 -12.44 2.94 -1.81
C ARG A 84 -11.30 2.33 -1.01
N SER A 85 -10.69 1.26 -1.51
CA SER A 85 -9.54 0.63 -0.86
C SER A 85 -8.34 1.58 -0.85
N VAL A 86 -8.09 2.30 -1.95
CA VAL A 86 -7.05 3.33 -2.01
C VAL A 86 -7.36 4.50 -1.07
N ASP A 87 -8.61 4.93 -0.97
CA ASP A 87 -9.02 5.98 -0.02
C ASP A 87 -8.81 5.57 1.44
N LEU A 88 -9.09 4.32 1.80
CA LEU A 88 -8.80 3.77 3.14
C LEU A 88 -7.28 3.77 3.41
N LEU A 89 -6.47 3.29 2.46
CA LEU A 89 -5.00 3.31 2.58
C LEU A 89 -4.46 4.74 2.71
N LYS A 90 -5.04 5.70 1.99
CA LYS A 90 -4.72 7.13 2.11
C LYS A 90 -5.04 7.68 3.50
N GLY A 91 -6.17 7.26 4.08
CA GLY A 91 -6.54 7.55 5.45
C GLY A 91 -5.53 7.00 6.45
N PHE A 92 -5.15 5.74 6.33
CA PHE A 92 -4.12 5.11 7.17
C PHE A 92 -2.74 5.74 7.03
N ALA A 93 -2.34 6.12 5.81
CA ALA A 93 -1.08 6.85 5.56
C ALA A 93 -1.06 8.27 6.16
N SER A 94 -2.21 8.79 6.60
CA SER A 94 -2.31 10.06 7.36
C SER A 94 -2.42 9.84 8.87
N SER A 95 -2.35 8.58 9.34
CA SER A 95 -2.45 8.23 10.76
C SER A 95 -1.28 8.81 11.55
N PRO A 96 -1.49 9.21 12.82
CA PRO A 96 -0.39 9.55 13.73
C PRO A 96 0.43 8.34 14.16
N ASP A 97 -0.11 7.11 14.01
CA ASP A 97 0.62 5.88 14.26
C ASP A 97 1.61 5.60 13.11
N GLU A 98 2.91 5.63 13.42
CA GLU A 98 3.99 5.56 12.44
C GLU A 98 4.01 4.23 11.69
N GLU A 99 3.75 3.11 12.40
CA GLU A 99 3.73 1.76 11.80
C GLU A 99 2.57 1.63 10.81
N THR A 100 1.34 2.01 11.20
CA THR A 100 0.16 2.01 10.31
C THR A 100 0.36 2.92 9.12
N SER A 101 0.93 4.12 9.34
CA SER A 101 1.18 5.10 8.29
C SER A 101 2.20 4.61 7.27
N SER A 102 3.34 4.09 7.74
CA SER A 102 4.40 3.54 6.89
C SER A 102 3.91 2.33 6.08
N LEU A 103 3.17 1.42 6.71
CA LEU A 103 2.65 0.22 6.06
C LEU A 103 1.66 0.58 4.94
N ALA A 104 0.72 1.49 5.22
CA ALA A 104 -0.27 1.94 4.26
C ALA A 104 0.37 2.72 3.09
N TYR A 105 1.32 3.60 3.39
CA TYR A 105 2.06 4.34 2.36
C TYR A 105 2.87 3.40 1.45
N SER A 106 3.48 2.36 2.03
CA SER A 106 4.18 1.32 1.27
C SER A 106 3.23 0.53 0.38
N SER A 107 2.02 0.20 0.85
CA SER A 107 0.97 -0.41 0.02
C SER A 107 0.55 0.49 -1.15
N LEU A 108 0.38 1.80 -0.93
CA LEU A 108 0.09 2.75 -2.01
C LEU A 108 1.22 2.78 -3.05
N LYS A 109 2.49 2.79 -2.63
CA LYS A 109 3.64 2.72 -3.55
C LYS A 109 3.64 1.43 -4.38
N ARG A 110 3.33 0.29 -3.76
CA ARG A 110 3.22 -1.00 -4.47
C ARG A 110 2.07 -1.01 -5.46
N LEU A 111 0.92 -0.43 -5.13
CA LEU A 111 -0.21 -0.28 -6.04
C LEU A 111 0.13 0.62 -7.23
N ALA A 112 0.76 1.77 -6.97
CA ALA A 112 1.24 2.68 -8.02
C ALA A 112 2.21 2.00 -9.00
N ALA A 113 3.05 1.09 -8.51
CA ALA A 113 3.98 0.30 -9.32
C ALA A 113 3.38 -1.02 -9.86
N SER A 114 2.17 -1.39 -9.45
CA SER A 114 1.49 -2.59 -9.93
C SER A 114 0.98 -2.30 -11.34
N GLY A 115 1.19 -3.19 -12.32
CA GLY A 115 0.76 -2.96 -13.71
C GLY A 115 -0.76 -2.82 -13.92
N ASN A 116 -1.57 -2.72 -12.85
CA ASN A 116 -2.98 -2.39 -12.90
C ASN A 116 -3.13 -0.86 -13.09
N GLN A 117 -3.47 -0.44 -14.31
CA GLN A 117 -3.57 0.96 -14.70
C GLN A 117 -4.55 1.77 -13.81
N THR A 118 -5.70 1.20 -13.44
CA THR A 118 -6.71 1.90 -12.63
C THR A 118 -6.23 2.06 -11.20
N ALA A 119 -5.84 0.96 -10.53
CA ALA A 119 -5.38 1.02 -9.15
C ALA A 119 -4.09 1.84 -9.01
N GLY A 120 -3.18 1.72 -9.99
CA GLY A 120 -1.92 2.44 -10.02
C GLY A 120 -2.12 3.95 -10.14
N TYR A 121 -2.98 4.41 -11.06
CA TYR A 121 -3.30 5.83 -11.23
C TYR A 121 -3.90 6.44 -9.95
N ILE A 122 -4.90 5.79 -9.35
CA ILE A 122 -5.56 6.30 -8.13
C ILE A 122 -4.56 6.32 -6.96
N ALA A 123 -3.71 5.30 -6.84
CA ALA A 123 -2.69 5.24 -5.80
C ALA A 123 -1.62 6.33 -5.97
N GLU A 124 -1.19 6.63 -7.20
CA GLU A 124 -0.26 7.73 -7.47
C GLU A 124 -0.88 9.08 -7.10
N GLU A 125 -2.15 9.31 -7.47
CA GLU A 125 -2.86 10.52 -7.09
C GLU A 125 -2.96 10.67 -5.56
N ALA A 126 -3.29 9.59 -4.85
CA ALA A 126 -3.34 9.56 -3.39
C ALA A 126 -1.98 9.92 -2.78
N ILE A 127 -0.87 9.39 -3.30
CA ILE A 127 0.49 9.75 -2.87
C ILE A 127 0.76 11.25 -3.07
N GLN A 128 0.37 11.82 -4.21
CA GLN A 128 0.57 13.26 -4.47
C GLN A 128 -0.29 14.14 -3.53
N GLN A 129 -1.52 13.72 -3.23
CA GLN A 129 -2.37 14.39 -2.23
C GLN A 129 -1.71 14.36 -0.83
N LEU A 130 -1.17 13.21 -0.43
CA LEU A 130 -0.46 13.06 0.85
C LEU A 130 0.77 13.97 0.92
N LYS A 131 1.61 14.00 -0.14
CA LYS A 131 2.81 14.86 -0.22
C LYS A 131 2.47 16.35 -0.05
N ARG A 132 1.37 16.81 -0.67
CA ARG A 132 0.87 18.18 -0.52
C ARG A 132 0.39 18.47 0.90
N LYS A 133 -0.30 17.52 1.55
CA LYS A 133 -0.91 17.72 2.87
C LYS A 133 0.08 17.62 4.03
N LEU A 134 0.99 16.65 4.00
CA LEU A 134 1.91 16.34 5.10
C LEU A 134 3.27 17.05 4.96
N GLY A 135 3.55 17.59 3.77
CA GLY A 135 4.85 18.16 3.42
C GLY A 135 5.90 17.08 3.11
N PRO A 136 6.97 17.43 2.37
CA PRO A 136 7.98 16.48 1.91
C PRO A 136 8.76 15.79 3.04
N ASN A 137 8.80 16.38 4.24
CA ASN A 137 9.61 15.89 5.35
C ASN A 137 8.91 14.86 6.26
N ARG A 138 7.57 14.79 6.23
CA ARG A 138 6.81 13.74 6.97
C ARG A 138 6.61 12.47 6.16
N ILE A 139 6.65 12.61 4.84
CA ILE A 139 6.69 11.50 3.90
C ILE A 139 8.11 11.46 3.37
N ALA A 140 9.07 11.22 4.28
CA ALA A 140 10.38 10.83 3.81
C ALA A 140 10.18 9.64 2.90
N ASP A 141 10.80 9.65 1.71
CA ASP A 141 10.94 8.49 0.84
C ASP A 141 11.83 7.43 1.53
N GLY A 142 11.47 7.07 2.77
CA GLY A 142 11.93 5.90 3.46
C GLY A 142 11.78 4.74 2.50
N GLN A 143 12.91 4.11 2.24
CA GLN A 143 13.00 2.90 1.43
C GLN A 143 11.88 1.93 1.82
N PRO A 144 11.30 1.17 0.87
CA PRO A 144 10.23 0.24 1.15
C PRO A 144 10.57 -0.61 2.38
N GLU A 145 9.73 -0.50 3.42
CA GLU A 145 9.81 -1.37 4.57
C GLU A 145 9.63 -2.82 4.09
N LEU A 146 10.56 -3.65 4.54
CA LEU A 146 10.65 -5.06 4.19
C LEU A 146 9.40 -5.82 4.68
N PRO A 147 9.10 -6.98 4.07
CA PRO A 147 8.22 -7.97 4.68
C PRO A 147 8.67 -8.31 6.11
N PRO A 148 7.74 -8.73 6.99
CA PRO A 148 7.96 -8.90 8.42
C PRO A 148 9.18 -9.78 8.69
N VAL A 149 10.14 -9.21 9.41
CA VAL A 149 11.28 -9.93 9.96
C VAL A 149 10.72 -10.87 11.05
N LEU A 150 11.08 -12.15 10.96
CA LEU A 150 10.83 -13.15 12.01
C LEU A 150 11.28 -12.58 13.38
N PRO A 151 10.62 -12.96 14.50
CA PRO A 151 10.94 -12.45 15.82
C PRO A 151 12.44 -12.61 16.13
N PRO A 152 13.01 -11.74 16.96
CA PRO A 152 14.43 -11.74 17.26
C PRO A 152 14.78 -13.02 18.01
N GLY A 153 15.19 -14.05 17.27
CA GLY A 153 16.26 -14.91 17.75
C GLY A 153 17.46 -14.00 18.00
N ASN A 154 18.27 -14.30 19.02
CA ASN A 154 19.49 -13.58 19.41
C ASN A 154 20.58 -13.55 18.30
N PHE A 155 20.24 -13.13 17.10
CA PHE A 155 21.16 -12.86 16.03
C PHE A 155 21.58 -11.41 16.20
N ASN A 156 22.75 -11.18 16.81
CA ASN A 156 23.40 -9.86 16.85
C ASN A 156 23.82 -9.36 15.45
N ARG A 157 23.30 -9.96 14.38
CA ARG A 157 23.69 -9.77 12.99
C ARG A 157 22.47 -9.83 12.08
N SER A 158 22.11 -8.72 11.45
CA SER A 158 21.14 -8.66 10.36
C SER A 158 21.89 -8.51 9.03
N VAL A 159 21.42 -9.22 7.99
CA VAL A 159 22.00 -9.18 6.64
C VAL A 159 20.86 -8.98 5.64
N ARG A 160 21.00 -7.98 4.78
CA ARG A 160 20.06 -7.67 3.70
C ARG A 160 20.82 -7.62 2.38
N ILE A 161 20.36 -8.40 1.41
CA ILE A 161 20.94 -8.46 0.07
C ILE A 161 19.88 -7.99 -0.91
N SER A 162 20.19 -6.95 -1.68
CA SER A 162 19.33 -6.45 -2.76
C SER A 162 20.08 -6.56 -4.08
N ASN A 163 19.41 -7.08 -5.09
CA ASN A 163 19.88 -7.06 -6.47
C ASN A 163 18.89 -6.23 -7.28
N ASP A 164 19.34 -5.11 -7.82
CA ASP A 164 18.51 -4.24 -8.66
C ASP A 164 18.47 -4.79 -10.10
N PHE A 165 17.41 -4.45 -10.85
CA PHE A 165 17.23 -4.84 -12.25
C PHE A 165 18.35 -4.35 -13.18
N ASN A 166 19.07 -3.31 -12.77
CA ASN A 166 20.23 -2.77 -13.49
C ASN A 166 21.53 -3.56 -13.23
N GLY A 167 21.49 -4.64 -12.44
CA GLY A 167 22.66 -5.42 -12.07
C GLY A 167 23.47 -4.83 -10.91
N ALA A 168 22.94 -3.82 -10.21
CA ALA A 168 23.55 -3.31 -9.00
C ALA A 168 23.29 -4.28 -7.83
N LYS A 169 24.33 -4.66 -7.08
CA LYS A 169 24.24 -5.50 -5.88
C LYS A 169 24.47 -4.62 -4.66
N MET A 170 23.58 -4.69 -3.67
CA MET A 170 23.75 -4.04 -2.37
C MET A 170 23.70 -5.09 -1.26
N ILE A 171 24.68 -5.04 -0.37
CA ILE A 171 24.77 -5.89 0.81
C ILE A 171 24.85 -4.98 2.02
N ASP A 172 23.83 -5.02 2.87
CA ASP A 172 23.70 -4.21 4.07
C ASP A 172 23.71 -5.12 5.29
N VAL A 173 24.72 -4.97 6.14
CA VAL A 173 24.90 -5.79 7.33
C VAL A 173 24.95 -4.90 8.55
N THR A 174 24.11 -5.20 9.53
CA THR A 174 24.17 -4.59 10.86
C THR A 174 24.64 -5.66 11.85
N GLU A 175 25.78 -5.44 12.49
CA GLU A 175 26.39 -6.38 13.42
C GLU A 175 26.85 -5.62 14.67
N ASN A 176 26.39 -6.03 15.86
CA ASN A 176 26.74 -5.41 17.13
C ASN A 176 26.53 -3.88 17.20
N GLY A 177 25.55 -3.35 16.46
CA GLY A 177 25.25 -1.91 16.40
C GLY A 177 26.04 -1.12 15.35
N GLU A 178 26.98 -1.75 14.64
CA GLU A 178 27.67 -1.17 13.49
C GLU A 178 26.97 -1.59 12.20
N ARG A 179 26.70 -0.64 11.31
CA ARG A 179 26.09 -0.91 10.00
C ARG A 179 27.12 -0.69 8.89
N VAL A 180 27.26 -1.67 8.01
CA VAL A 180 28.17 -1.62 6.87
C VAL A 180 27.42 -1.97 5.60
N VAL A 181 27.51 -1.10 4.59
CA VAL A 181 26.86 -1.25 3.30
C VAL A 181 27.92 -1.39 2.22
N ALA A 182 27.94 -2.52 1.52
CA ALA A 182 28.72 -2.72 0.30
C ALA A 182 27.81 -2.60 -0.93
N ARG A 183 28.26 -1.87 -1.95
CA ARG A 183 27.57 -1.74 -3.23
C ARG A 183 28.49 -2.11 -4.38
N THR A 184 27.94 -2.83 -5.35
CA THR A 184 28.55 -3.08 -6.66
C THR A 184 27.65 -2.43 -7.69
N MET A 185 28.16 -1.44 -8.39
CA MET A 185 27.44 -0.72 -9.44
C MET A 185 27.63 -1.38 -10.82
N PRO A 186 26.74 -1.09 -11.79
CA PRO A 186 26.94 -1.49 -13.17
C PRO A 186 28.25 -0.89 -13.70
N GLY A 187 29.09 -1.71 -14.33
CA GLY A 187 30.43 -1.30 -14.78
C GLY A 187 31.57 -1.62 -13.80
N GLY A 188 31.29 -2.31 -12.69
CA GLY A 188 32.33 -2.87 -11.81
C GLY A 188 32.82 -1.95 -10.70
N ARG A 189 32.30 -0.71 -10.64
CA ARG A 189 32.58 0.23 -9.54
C ARG A 189 32.02 -0.31 -8.23
N VAL A 190 32.80 -0.21 -7.17
CA VAL A 190 32.45 -0.73 -5.84
C VAL A 190 32.55 0.36 -4.79
N SER A 191 31.69 0.29 -3.78
CA SER A 191 31.79 1.14 -2.60
C SER A 191 31.49 0.39 -1.32
N VAL A 192 32.14 0.80 -0.24
CA VAL A 192 31.90 0.33 1.13
C VAL A 192 31.68 1.54 2.02
N THR A 193 30.53 1.56 2.69
CA THR A 193 30.13 2.61 3.62
C THR A 193 29.95 2.02 5.02
N TRP A 194 30.66 2.57 6.00
CA TRP A 194 30.48 2.27 7.42
C TRP A 194 29.69 3.39 8.06
N HIS A 195 28.66 3.03 8.82
CA HIS A 195 27.93 3.92 9.70
C HIS A 195 28.41 3.66 11.12
N LEU A 196 29.18 4.62 11.66
CA LEU A 196 29.79 4.54 12.98
C LEU A 196 28.82 5.01 14.08
N PRO A 197 29.01 4.58 15.33
CA PRO A 197 28.24 5.09 16.46
C PRO A 197 28.44 6.62 16.58
N GLY A 198 27.34 7.38 16.64
CA GLY A 198 27.38 8.85 16.63
C GLY A 198 26.98 9.48 15.30
N GLY A 199 26.65 8.67 14.29
CA GLY A 199 26.11 9.14 13.00
C GLY A 199 27.18 9.53 11.97
N GLU A 200 28.46 9.40 12.33
CA GLU A 200 29.55 9.55 11.37
C GLU A 200 29.53 8.44 10.32
N GLN A 201 29.85 8.81 9.08
CA GLN A 201 29.90 7.87 7.96
C GLN A 201 31.27 7.94 7.29
N ARG A 202 31.87 6.77 7.08
CA ARG A 202 33.06 6.63 6.25
C ARG A 202 32.68 5.88 4.99
N THR A 203 32.98 6.45 3.83
CA THR A 203 32.75 5.79 2.54
C THR A 203 34.05 5.71 1.78
N VAL A 204 34.33 4.54 1.22
CA VAL A 204 35.43 4.32 0.29
C VAL A 204 34.83 3.79 -1.01
N GLU A 205 35.10 4.49 -2.11
CA GLU A 205 34.65 4.12 -3.45
C GLU A 205 35.86 3.90 -4.36
N ALA A 206 35.76 2.91 -5.24
CA ALA A 206 36.78 2.60 -6.22
C ALA A 206 36.15 2.13 -7.54
N GLU A 207 36.83 2.38 -8.66
CA GLU A 207 36.38 2.01 -10.01
C GLU A 207 36.30 0.51 -10.24
N SER A 208 37.06 -0.27 -9.49
CA SER A 208 37.06 -1.73 -9.52
C SER A 208 37.43 -2.30 -8.16
N ILE A 209 37.20 -3.61 -8.00
CA ILE A 209 37.62 -4.37 -6.82
C ILE A 209 39.15 -4.30 -6.62
N ASP A 210 39.93 -4.37 -7.69
CA ASP A 210 41.39 -4.29 -7.61
C ASP A 210 41.84 -2.90 -7.13
N LYS A 211 41.17 -1.84 -7.61
CA LYS A 211 41.42 -0.47 -7.14
C LYS A 211 41.01 -0.26 -5.69
N LEU A 212 39.94 -0.92 -5.24
CA LEU A 212 39.55 -0.90 -3.83
C LEU A 212 40.64 -1.51 -2.94
N GLN A 213 41.28 -2.60 -3.40
CA GLN A 213 42.38 -3.25 -2.69
C GLN A 213 43.62 -2.34 -2.57
N GLU A 214 43.96 -1.62 -3.64
CA GLU A 214 45.08 -0.66 -3.65
C GLU A 214 44.80 0.56 -2.76
N GLN A 215 43.56 1.05 -2.77
CA GLN A 215 43.17 2.28 -2.08
C GLN A 215 42.94 2.08 -0.57
N ASP A 216 42.25 1.01 -0.17
CA ASP A 216 41.95 0.72 1.22
C ASP A 216 41.80 -0.79 1.45
N GLN A 217 42.85 -1.39 2.02
CA GLN A 217 42.88 -2.82 2.30
C GLN A 217 41.79 -3.25 3.30
N GLN A 218 41.35 -2.38 4.21
CA GLN A 218 40.25 -2.67 5.15
C GLN A 218 38.91 -2.69 4.42
N ALA A 219 38.68 -1.74 3.51
CA ALA A 219 37.49 -1.70 2.67
C ALA A 219 37.35 -2.96 1.83
N PHE A 220 38.45 -3.36 1.19
CA PHE A 220 38.49 -4.57 0.38
C PHE A 220 38.21 -5.84 1.19
N ALA A 221 38.85 -5.99 2.36
CA ALA A 221 38.62 -7.14 3.23
C ALA A 221 37.14 -7.23 3.66
N LYS A 222 36.53 -6.09 4.03
CA LYS A 222 35.13 -6.05 4.43
C LYS A 222 34.20 -6.33 3.24
N PHE A 223 34.48 -5.77 2.06
CA PHE A 223 33.74 -6.05 0.84
C PHE A 223 33.75 -7.54 0.47
N GLN A 224 34.90 -8.21 0.59
CA GLN A 224 34.99 -9.66 0.37
C GLN A 224 34.19 -10.45 1.40
N GLU A 225 34.26 -10.07 2.68
CA GLU A 225 33.48 -10.71 3.74
C GLU A 225 31.98 -10.63 3.44
N LEU A 226 31.49 -9.45 3.09
CA LEU A 226 30.09 -9.21 2.75
C LEU A 226 29.65 -10.01 1.52
N ASN A 227 30.49 -10.09 0.48
CA ASN A 227 30.18 -10.92 -0.68
C ASN A 227 30.14 -12.41 -0.36
N LYS A 228 31.03 -12.92 0.50
CA LYS A 228 30.97 -14.32 0.95
C LYS A 228 29.64 -14.64 1.63
N ILE A 229 29.10 -13.71 2.42
CA ILE A 229 27.79 -13.86 3.06
C ILE A 229 26.69 -13.93 1.99
N ALA A 230 26.75 -13.06 0.98
CA ALA A 230 25.78 -13.05 -0.10
C ALA A 230 25.83 -14.31 -0.97
N ASP A 231 27.04 -14.79 -1.28
CA ASP A 231 27.26 -15.93 -2.17
C ASP A 231 27.01 -17.28 -1.45
N ALA A 232 27.15 -17.33 -0.12
CA ALA A 232 26.82 -18.51 0.68
C ALA A 232 25.31 -18.84 0.68
N GLY A 233 24.46 -17.88 0.29
CA GLY A 233 23.01 -18.01 0.24
C GLY A 233 22.37 -18.30 1.60
N PRO A 234 21.03 -18.31 1.70
CA PRO A 234 20.33 -18.58 2.96
C PRO A 234 20.56 -19.99 3.53
N ARG A 235 21.22 -20.90 2.78
CA ARG A 235 21.40 -22.31 3.16
C ARG A 235 22.55 -22.57 4.13
N ASN A 236 23.52 -21.65 4.24
CA ASN A 236 24.72 -21.85 5.05
C ASN A 236 24.80 -20.95 6.29
N LEU A 237 23.70 -20.29 6.65
CA LEU A 237 23.63 -19.54 7.90
C LEU A 237 23.79 -20.50 9.10
N PRO A 238 24.69 -20.21 10.05
CA PRO A 238 24.83 -20.99 11.28
C PRO A 238 23.46 -21.04 12.00
N GLY A 239 22.90 -22.24 12.17
CA GLY A 239 21.59 -22.47 12.80
C GLY A 239 20.42 -22.78 11.86
N MET A 240 20.61 -22.80 10.53
CA MET A 240 19.54 -23.11 9.54
C MET A 240 19.73 -24.43 8.78
N ARG A 241 20.52 -25.38 9.29
CA ARG A 241 20.90 -26.61 8.57
C ARG A 241 19.79 -27.65 8.38
N ASP A 242 18.66 -27.54 9.09
CA ASP A 242 17.67 -28.63 9.20
C ASP A 242 16.24 -28.31 8.72
N LEU A 243 16.00 -27.26 7.94
CA LEU A 243 14.64 -27.01 7.42
C LEU A 243 14.25 -28.03 6.33
N PRO A 244 13.10 -28.73 6.46
CA PRO A 244 12.65 -29.71 5.47
C PRO A 244 12.32 -29.03 4.15
N ARG A 245 12.76 -29.65 3.05
CA ARG A 245 12.58 -29.16 1.68
C ARG A 245 11.10 -29.20 1.29
N VAL A 246 10.48 -28.04 1.10
CA VAL A 246 9.25 -27.95 0.29
C VAL A 246 9.68 -27.88 -1.18
N HIS A 247 9.70 -29.02 -1.86
CA HIS A 247 9.85 -29.06 -3.31
C HIS A 247 8.51 -28.66 -3.94
N ILE A 248 8.36 -27.38 -4.28
CA ILE A 248 7.31 -26.96 -5.21
C ILE A 248 7.71 -27.50 -6.58
N ARG A 249 7.07 -28.62 -6.96
CA ARG A 249 7.28 -29.27 -8.25
C ARG A 249 6.65 -28.40 -9.32
N VAL A 250 7.45 -27.51 -9.92
CA VAL A 250 7.04 -26.79 -11.13
C VAL A 250 6.90 -27.87 -12.22
N PRO A 251 5.71 -28.08 -12.81
CA PRO A 251 5.55 -29.06 -13.87
C PRO A 251 6.45 -28.68 -15.05
N ARG A 252 7.39 -29.57 -15.38
CA ARG A 252 8.18 -29.47 -16.60
C ARG A 252 7.22 -29.58 -17.78
N GLY A 253 7.21 -28.53 -18.60
CA GLY A 253 6.41 -28.45 -19.81
C GLY A 253 6.64 -29.67 -20.69
N VAL A 254 5.53 -30.26 -21.12
CA VAL A 254 5.47 -31.22 -22.21
C VAL A 254 5.70 -30.42 -23.49
N GLU A 255 6.65 -30.84 -24.33
CA GLU A 255 6.88 -30.24 -25.66
C GLU A 255 5.56 -30.23 -26.46
N GLY A 256 5.14 -29.06 -26.93
CA GLY A 256 4.09 -28.91 -27.94
C GLY A 256 2.83 -28.12 -27.56
N LEU A 257 2.68 -27.68 -26.30
CA LEU A 257 1.61 -26.76 -25.90
C LEU A 257 2.24 -25.43 -25.51
N ASP A 258 2.15 -24.44 -26.38
CA ASP A 258 2.46 -23.06 -26.02
C ASP A 258 1.39 -22.57 -25.03
N PRO A 259 1.71 -22.44 -23.72
CA PRO A 259 0.73 -22.09 -22.70
C PRO A 259 0.20 -20.67 -22.87
N PHE A 260 0.77 -19.88 -23.79
CA PHE A 260 0.32 -18.54 -24.12
C PHE A 260 -0.66 -18.51 -25.30
N ALA A 261 -0.68 -19.53 -26.16
CA ALA A 261 -1.62 -19.57 -27.29
C ALA A 261 -3.09 -19.66 -26.82
N GLU A 262 -3.36 -20.39 -25.74
CA GLU A 262 -4.70 -20.46 -25.14
C GLU A 262 -5.07 -19.15 -24.43
N MET A 263 -4.07 -18.47 -23.84
CA MET A 263 -4.27 -17.15 -23.22
C MET A 263 -4.58 -16.09 -24.27
N ASP A 264 -3.92 -16.13 -25.43
CA ASP A 264 -4.13 -15.18 -26.53
C ASP A 264 -5.53 -15.33 -27.12
N GLN A 265 -5.99 -16.56 -27.36
CA GLN A 265 -7.37 -16.82 -27.79
C GLN A 265 -8.39 -16.31 -26.77
N ARG A 266 -8.09 -16.46 -25.47
CA ARG A 266 -8.97 -15.98 -24.39
C ARG A 266 -9.01 -14.45 -24.33
N MET A 267 -7.89 -13.77 -24.55
CA MET A 267 -7.81 -12.31 -24.60
C MET A 267 -8.51 -11.74 -25.83
N GLU A 268 -8.41 -12.42 -26.97
CA GLU A 268 -9.10 -12.03 -28.21
C GLU A 268 -10.63 -12.17 -28.07
N ALA A 269 -11.11 -13.26 -27.46
CA ALA A 269 -12.51 -13.42 -27.12
C ALA A 269 -13.02 -12.34 -26.15
N LEU A 270 -12.17 -11.89 -25.22
CA LEU A 270 -12.51 -10.82 -24.27
C LEU A 270 -12.63 -9.45 -24.97
N ARG A 271 -11.71 -9.16 -25.91
CA ARG A 271 -11.76 -7.94 -26.73
C ARG A 271 -13.03 -7.90 -27.59
N ALA A 272 -13.38 -9.01 -28.24
CA ALA A 272 -14.60 -9.10 -29.05
C ALA A 272 -15.87 -8.83 -28.22
N ARG A 273 -15.94 -9.35 -26.99
CA ARG A 273 -17.06 -9.06 -26.06
C ARG A 273 -17.10 -7.59 -25.65
N HIS A 274 -15.94 -6.98 -25.40
CA HIS A 274 -15.86 -5.58 -25.03
C HIS A 274 -16.32 -4.66 -26.17
N GLU A 275 -15.91 -4.95 -27.40
CA GLU A 275 -16.37 -4.20 -28.58
C GLU A 275 -17.89 -4.31 -28.78
N GLN A 276 -18.47 -5.50 -28.59
CA GLN A 276 -19.92 -5.68 -28.65
C GLN A 276 -20.64 -4.86 -27.58
N PHE A 277 -20.15 -4.86 -26.35
CA PHE A 277 -20.72 -4.08 -25.26
C PHE A 277 -20.68 -2.56 -25.54
N VAL A 278 -19.56 -2.05 -26.03
CA VAL A 278 -19.42 -0.62 -26.39
C VAL A 278 -20.39 -0.25 -27.51
N LYS A 279 -20.57 -1.12 -28.50
CA LYS A 279 -21.50 -0.91 -29.61
C LYS A 279 -22.96 -0.88 -29.13
N GLU A 280 -23.35 -1.83 -28.29
CA GLU A 280 -24.70 -1.87 -27.68
C GLU A 280 -24.97 -0.60 -26.85
N MET A 281 -23.99 -0.16 -26.06
CA MET A 281 -24.12 1.05 -25.25
C MET A 281 -24.30 2.31 -26.12
N ASN A 282 -23.55 2.42 -27.23
CA ASN A 282 -23.70 3.54 -28.18
C ASN A 282 -25.06 3.52 -28.89
N GLU A 283 -25.55 2.35 -29.31
CA GLU A 283 -26.87 2.21 -29.93
C GLU A 283 -28.00 2.58 -28.96
N ASN A 284 -27.86 2.22 -27.68
CA ASN A 284 -28.85 2.54 -26.64
C ASN A 284 -28.86 4.04 -26.29
N ILE A 285 -27.70 4.71 -26.38
CA ILE A 285 -27.58 6.17 -26.21
C ILE A 285 -28.20 6.91 -27.41
N GLN A 286 -28.00 6.43 -28.63
CA GLN A 286 -28.58 7.06 -29.83
C GLN A 286 -30.10 6.83 -29.97
N GLY A 287 -30.62 5.71 -29.45
CA GLY A 287 -32.05 5.39 -29.45
C GLY A 287 -32.89 6.15 -28.40
N ARG A 288 -32.27 6.60 -27.30
CA ARG A 288 -32.94 7.47 -26.32
C ARG A 288 -32.90 8.92 -26.80
N ARG A 289 -33.91 9.33 -27.59
CA ARG A 289 -34.36 10.72 -27.54
C ARG A 289 -34.75 11.01 -26.09
N LEU A 290 -33.87 11.73 -25.39
CA LEU A 290 -34.15 12.20 -24.04
C LEU A 290 -35.53 12.88 -24.06
N PRO A 291 -36.48 12.45 -23.20
CA PRO A 291 -37.71 13.21 -23.04
C PRO A 291 -37.33 14.64 -22.65
N PRO A 292 -38.06 15.67 -23.12
CA PRO A 292 -37.80 17.04 -22.71
C PRO A 292 -37.78 17.06 -21.19
N GLN A 293 -36.62 17.36 -20.61
CA GLN A 293 -36.48 17.44 -19.17
C GLN A 293 -37.52 18.44 -18.68
N ALA A 294 -38.46 17.98 -17.86
CA ALA A 294 -39.38 18.87 -17.19
C ALA A 294 -38.52 19.85 -16.37
N GLU A 295 -38.45 21.10 -16.83
CA GLU A 295 -37.73 22.17 -16.15
C GLU A 295 -38.16 22.19 -14.69
N ASN A 296 -37.22 21.86 -13.81
CA ASN A 296 -37.45 21.88 -12.38
C ASN A 296 -37.68 23.36 -12.02
N PRO A 297 -38.87 23.78 -11.52
CA PRO A 297 -39.18 25.20 -11.32
C PRO A 297 -38.25 25.91 -10.30
N ARG A 298 -37.39 25.15 -9.62
CA ARG A 298 -36.39 25.62 -8.67
C ARG A 298 -35.13 26.20 -9.33
N THR A 299 -34.73 25.75 -10.53
CA THR A 299 -33.54 26.32 -11.22
C THR A 299 -33.80 27.72 -11.78
N ARG A 300 -35.04 28.05 -12.17
CA ARG A 300 -35.41 29.40 -12.65
C ARG A 300 -35.20 30.51 -11.62
N GLY A 301 -35.30 30.21 -10.32
CA GLY A 301 -35.09 31.19 -9.25
C GLY A 301 -33.62 31.60 -9.15
N ASN A 302 -32.73 30.60 -9.19
CA ASN A 302 -31.30 30.81 -9.02
C ASN A 302 -30.66 31.42 -10.27
N GLU A 303 -31.15 31.08 -11.48
CA GLU A 303 -30.66 31.68 -12.72
C GLU A 303 -30.94 33.19 -12.79
N LYS A 304 -32.11 33.66 -12.33
CA LYS A 304 -32.41 35.10 -12.30
C LYS A 304 -31.50 35.87 -11.33
N GLN A 305 -31.22 35.29 -10.17
CA GLN A 305 -30.33 35.92 -9.18
C GLN A 305 -28.88 35.96 -9.68
N LEU A 306 -28.42 34.91 -10.35
CA LEU A 306 -27.08 34.85 -10.94
C LEU A 306 -26.92 35.84 -12.10
N GLU A 307 -27.94 35.99 -12.94
CA GLU A 307 -27.92 36.93 -14.07
C GLU A 307 -27.91 38.38 -13.58
N GLU A 308 -28.61 38.70 -12.49
CA GLU A 308 -28.56 40.04 -11.87
C GLU A 308 -27.15 40.38 -11.35
N VAL A 309 -26.45 39.42 -10.75
CA VAL A 309 -25.06 39.61 -10.30
C VAL A 309 -24.13 39.81 -11.49
N ARG A 310 -24.26 39.01 -12.55
CA ARG A 310 -23.45 39.15 -13.78
C ARG A 310 -23.63 40.51 -14.43
N GLN A 311 -24.86 40.99 -14.51
CA GLN A 311 -25.16 42.27 -15.12
C GLN A 311 -24.57 43.44 -14.32
N ARG A 312 -24.68 43.41 -12.99
CA ARG A 312 -24.05 44.42 -12.12
C ARG A 312 -22.52 44.43 -12.23
N LEU A 313 -21.91 43.25 -12.29
CA LEU A 313 -20.45 43.12 -12.41
C LEU A 313 -19.96 43.63 -13.77
N SER A 314 -20.72 43.37 -14.84
CA SER A 314 -20.46 43.94 -16.17
C SER A 314 -20.57 45.46 -16.19
N ASP A 315 -21.59 46.04 -15.52
CA ASP A 315 -21.76 47.49 -15.44
C ASP A 315 -20.63 48.16 -14.62
N MET A 316 -20.17 47.52 -13.54
CA MET A 316 -18.99 47.98 -12.78
C MET A 316 -17.73 47.97 -13.64
N LEU A 317 -17.50 46.89 -14.40
CA LEU A 317 -16.34 46.77 -15.29
C LEU A 317 -16.38 47.82 -16.40
N LYS A 318 -17.54 48.05 -17.02
CA LYS A 318 -17.69 49.12 -18.02
C LYS A 318 -17.48 50.51 -17.43
N ARG A 319 -17.84 50.74 -16.16
CA ARG A 319 -17.56 52.02 -15.48
C ARG A 319 -16.07 52.21 -15.20
N LEU A 320 -15.37 51.15 -14.78
CA LEU A 320 -13.91 51.16 -14.63
C LEU A 320 -13.19 51.38 -15.96
N GLU A 321 -13.70 50.81 -17.05
CA GLU A 321 -13.12 50.97 -18.38
C GLU A 321 -13.30 52.39 -18.93
N ASN A 322 -14.37 53.09 -18.52
CA ASN A 322 -14.73 54.40 -19.05
C ASN A 322 -14.35 55.60 -18.13
N SER A 323 -13.78 55.41 -16.94
CA SER A 323 -13.40 56.51 -16.02
C SER A 323 -12.33 56.10 -14.99
N ASP A 324 -11.54 57.08 -14.53
CA ASP A 324 -10.51 56.93 -13.50
C ASP A 324 -11.03 56.16 -12.27
N ALA A 325 -10.20 55.26 -11.75
CA ALA A 325 -10.53 54.24 -10.74
C ALA A 325 -11.16 54.76 -9.42
N ASP A 326 -11.21 56.08 -9.22
CA ASP A 326 -11.85 56.74 -8.08
C ASP A 326 -13.39 56.78 -8.16
N ALA A 327 -14.00 56.32 -9.26
CA ALA A 327 -15.45 56.33 -9.46
C ALA A 327 -16.21 55.12 -8.86
N ILE A 328 -15.52 54.11 -8.32
CA ILE A 328 -16.18 53.04 -7.55
C ILE A 328 -16.34 53.51 -6.10
N ASP A 329 -17.54 53.97 -5.77
CA ASP A 329 -17.89 54.29 -4.39
C ASP A 329 -17.99 53.01 -3.54
N HIS A 330 -17.65 53.12 -2.26
CA HIS A 330 -17.80 52.08 -1.24
C HIS A 330 -19.24 51.52 -1.20
N LEU A 331 -20.22 52.33 -1.59
CA LEU A 331 -21.61 51.91 -1.69
C LEU A 331 -21.84 50.81 -2.74
N ASP A 332 -21.11 50.82 -3.86
CA ASP A 332 -21.27 49.82 -4.93
C ASP A 332 -20.64 48.49 -4.54
N LEU A 333 -19.49 48.51 -3.85
CA LEU A 333 -18.87 47.31 -3.28
C LEU A 333 -19.77 46.65 -2.22
N LYS A 334 -20.40 47.46 -1.35
CA LYS A 334 -21.34 46.95 -0.34
C LYS A 334 -22.57 46.29 -0.97
N ARG A 335 -23.07 46.83 -2.09
CA ARG A 335 -24.21 46.26 -2.82
C ARG A 335 -23.86 44.94 -3.53
N LEU A 336 -22.61 44.79 -3.99
CA LEU A 336 -22.13 43.54 -4.57
C LEU A 336 -22.00 42.45 -3.50
N ASP A 337 -21.42 42.80 -2.34
CA ASP A 337 -21.29 41.90 -1.20
C ASP A 337 -22.65 41.40 -0.70
N GLU A 338 -23.64 42.30 -0.57
CA GLU A 338 -24.99 41.91 -0.15
C GLU A 338 -25.70 41.00 -1.16
N ALA A 339 -25.43 41.16 -2.47
CA ALA A 339 -25.98 40.30 -3.51
C ALA A 339 -25.37 38.90 -3.48
N LEU A 340 -24.05 38.79 -3.26
CA LEU A 340 -23.36 37.50 -3.11
C LEU A 340 -23.87 36.74 -1.87
N LYS A 341 -24.03 37.44 -0.75
CA LYS A 341 -24.53 36.85 0.50
C LYS A 341 -25.94 36.27 0.37
N ARG A 342 -26.80 36.88 -0.46
CA ARG A 342 -28.15 36.34 -0.73
C ARG A 342 -28.09 35.00 -1.48
N ILE A 343 -27.14 34.83 -2.40
CA ILE A 343 -26.94 33.58 -3.16
C ILE A 343 -26.40 32.46 -2.25
N GLU A 344 -25.49 32.79 -1.33
CA GLU A 344 -24.99 31.81 -0.35
C GLU A 344 -26.12 31.31 0.56
N THR A 345 -26.95 32.22 1.10
CA THR A 345 -28.04 31.82 1.99
C THR A 345 -29.15 31.00 1.32
N THR A 346 -29.40 31.18 0.02
CA THR A 346 -30.35 30.34 -0.73
C THR A 346 -29.78 28.97 -1.06
N THR A 347 -28.45 28.84 -1.12
CA THR A 347 -27.75 27.56 -1.35
C THR A 347 -27.74 26.71 -0.09
N ASP A 348 -27.55 27.31 1.09
CA ASP A 348 -27.52 26.59 2.38
C ASP A 348 -28.89 26.15 2.91
N ALA A 349 -29.98 26.76 2.42
CA ALA A 349 -31.35 26.41 2.79
C ALA A 349 -31.95 25.27 1.94
N SER A 350 -31.17 24.70 1.03
CA SER A 350 -31.53 23.59 0.13
C SER A 350 -30.80 22.31 0.52
#